data_AF-A0A6I6A3U5-F1
#
_entry.id   AF-A0A6I6A3U5-F1
#
_cell.length_a   1.000
_cell.length_b   1.000
_cell.length_c   1.000
_cell.angle_alpha   90.00
_cell.angle_beta   90.00
_cell.angle_gamma   90.00
#
_symmetry.space_group_name_H-M   'P 1'
#
loop_
_entity.id
_entity.type
_entity.pdbx_description
1 polymer ?
#
loop_
_entity_poly.entity_id
_entity_poly.type
_entity_poly.pdbx_seq_one_letter_code
_entity_poly.pdbx_strand_id
1 'polypeptide(L)'
;MVGPPTVPTDLADDVAGPAPDLASLVAGGRLADVLEVVRAHPDVSLAVDPALVATALSADDTTAGWAQDLLAAATGRDVLALPWGDPDLTALAHAGTPDLLAAATERSRAALAGGALQDAPFAGRTDVLWAPGPATDQATADLAAATGAQTLVLRPGDVPTPDGEPAGARTQLASGLVGLVPDAVLTQLLVDPTELDPDATSATTVQRALAELSVVARDTTGGPRHLLVAPPRGWTPDAAVVDAVLAAVQQAPWARTASLSSLLGAATGTAEREPLPALVPVEAALGAEDVRRLDASRTATHAFASVTEEPAAIVEGLDEAVLAPCPRRGAPSPTPAPPSSTRWSRPRTPGARVSSSHRPARRTSSAHAARCGSRCGTRCRRTRPCGC
;
A
#
# COMPACT_ATOMS: atom_id res chain seq x y z
N MET A 1 40.32 12.17 16.46
CA MET A 1 38.85 12.23 16.47
C MET A 1 38.44 12.37 15.00
N VAL A 2 38.22 11.24 14.33
CA VAL A 2 37.65 11.24 12.98
C VAL A 2 36.15 11.45 13.20
N GLY A 3 35.59 12.49 12.60
CA GLY A 3 34.14 12.74 12.69
C GLY A 3 33.36 11.58 12.07
N PRO A 4 32.06 11.45 12.37
CA PRO A 4 31.24 10.40 11.78
C PRO A 4 31.35 10.45 10.25
N PRO A 5 31.27 9.29 9.57
CA PRO A 5 31.28 9.24 8.11
C PRO A 5 30.18 10.15 7.56
N THR A 6 30.59 11.20 6.85
CA THR A 6 29.66 12.13 6.21
C THR A 6 29.29 11.59 4.85
N VAL A 7 27.99 11.61 4.52
CA VAL A 7 27.50 11.37 3.16
C VAL A 7 28.30 12.25 2.18
N PRO A 8 28.77 11.71 1.04
CA PRO A 8 29.46 12.51 0.03
C PRO A 8 28.68 13.80 -0.30
N THR A 9 29.36 14.95 -0.31
CA THR A 9 28.70 16.27 -0.39
C THR A 9 27.89 16.47 -1.66
N ASP A 10 28.29 15.82 -2.75
CA ASP A 10 27.55 15.80 -4.02
C ASP A 10 26.26 14.97 -3.95
N LEU A 11 26.26 13.89 -3.15
CA LEU A 11 25.05 13.14 -2.84
C LEU A 11 24.14 13.90 -1.88
N ALA A 12 24.69 14.76 -1.00
CA ALA A 12 23.89 15.52 -0.05
C ALA A 12 22.89 16.46 -0.76
N ASP A 13 23.26 17.06 -1.88
CA ASP A 13 22.39 17.95 -2.67
C ASP A 13 21.28 17.16 -3.41
N ASP A 14 21.59 15.99 -3.97
CA ASP A 14 20.60 15.09 -4.60
C ASP A 14 19.69 14.38 -3.57
N VAL A 15 20.18 14.22 -2.34
CA VAL A 15 19.45 13.71 -1.16
C VAL A 15 18.72 14.86 -0.43
N ALA A 16 18.87 16.12 -0.82
CA ALA A 16 18.27 17.27 -0.13
C ALA A 16 16.96 17.78 -0.76
N GLY A 17 16.18 16.93 -1.45
CA GLY A 17 14.76 17.26 -1.62
C GLY A 17 14.09 17.33 -0.23
N PRO A 18 13.28 18.37 0.08
CA PRO A 18 12.73 18.55 1.42
C PRO A 18 11.73 17.44 1.72
N ALA A 19 12.16 16.40 2.42
CA ALA A 19 11.23 15.49 3.06
C ALA A 19 10.41 16.30 4.08
N PRO A 20 9.08 16.11 4.15
CA PRO A 20 8.28 16.77 5.16
C PRO A 20 8.80 16.38 6.54
N ASP A 21 8.97 17.37 7.41
CA ASP A 21 9.40 17.16 8.79
C ASP A 21 8.43 16.22 9.51
N LEU A 22 8.96 15.31 10.33
CA LEU A 22 8.19 14.27 11.00
C LEU A 22 7.07 14.87 11.88
N ALA A 23 7.36 15.97 12.58
CA ALA A 23 6.37 16.64 13.40
C ALA A 23 5.17 17.12 12.56
N SER A 24 5.39 17.61 11.33
CA SER A 24 4.32 18.02 10.41
C SER A 24 3.45 16.85 9.94
N LEU A 25 4.02 15.65 9.83
CA LEU A 25 3.30 14.44 9.43
C LEU A 25 2.42 13.89 10.55
N VAL A 26 2.81 14.13 11.80
CA VAL A 26 2.13 13.68 13.01
C VAL A 26 1.11 14.70 13.51
N ALA A 27 1.38 16.00 13.39
CA ALA A 27 0.52 17.07 13.90
C ALA A 27 -0.66 17.37 12.96
N GLY A 28 -1.59 16.41 12.83
CA GLY A 28 -2.73 16.50 11.90
C GLY A 28 -2.34 16.31 10.43
N GLY A 29 -1.19 15.68 10.19
CA GLY A 29 -0.77 15.23 8.86
C GLY A 29 -1.10 13.76 8.63
N ARG A 30 -0.59 13.23 7.51
CA ARG A 30 -0.93 11.88 7.04
C ARG A 30 -0.74 10.76 8.07
N LEU A 31 0.27 10.85 8.94
CA LEU A 31 0.56 9.79 9.91
C LEU A 31 -0.43 9.83 11.08
N ALA A 32 -1.05 10.98 11.35
CA ALA A 32 -2.19 11.07 12.26
C ALA A 32 -3.42 10.39 11.66
N ASP A 33 -3.73 10.66 10.39
CA ASP A 33 -4.88 10.09 9.70
C ASP A 33 -4.77 8.56 9.56
N VAL A 34 -3.56 8.05 9.26
CA VAL A 34 -3.28 6.61 9.25
C VAL A 34 -3.50 6.01 10.65
N LEU A 35 -3.03 6.66 11.71
CA LEU A 35 -3.23 6.17 13.07
C LEU A 35 -4.71 6.18 13.48
N GLU A 36 -5.50 7.14 13.02
CA GLU A 36 -6.95 7.18 13.22
C GLU A 36 -7.63 5.95 12.60
N VAL A 37 -7.35 5.66 11.32
CA VAL A 37 -7.88 4.48 10.62
C VAL A 37 -7.50 3.19 11.35
N VAL A 38 -6.24 3.06 11.77
CA VAL A 38 -5.75 1.86 12.45
C VAL A 38 -6.44 1.65 13.79
N ARG A 39 -6.68 2.71 14.56
CA ARG A 39 -7.40 2.63 15.82
C ARG A 39 -8.86 2.19 15.64
N ALA A 40 -9.51 2.67 14.58
CA ALA A 40 -10.89 2.31 14.27
C ALA A 40 -11.05 0.84 13.83
N HIS A 41 -10.04 0.26 13.17
CA HIS A 41 -10.15 -1.07 12.57
C HIS A 41 -9.09 -2.07 13.09
N PRO A 42 -9.40 -2.86 14.15
CA PRO A 42 -8.47 -3.84 14.74
C PRO A 42 -7.93 -4.91 13.80
N ASP A 43 -8.66 -5.21 12.72
CA ASP A 43 -8.29 -6.27 11.78
C ASP A 43 -7.27 -5.83 10.72
N VAL A 44 -7.00 -4.53 10.63
CA VAL A 44 -5.99 -4.00 9.70
C VAL A 44 -4.60 -4.28 10.26
N SER A 45 -3.79 -4.99 9.46
CA SER A 45 -2.38 -5.25 9.76
C SER A 45 -1.52 -4.03 9.45
N LEU A 46 -0.39 -3.89 10.14
CA LEU A 46 0.49 -2.74 9.99
C LEU A 46 1.78 -3.13 9.28
N ALA A 47 2.33 -2.21 8.49
CA ALA A 47 3.75 -2.21 8.22
C ALA A 47 4.39 -0.99 8.89
N VAL A 48 5.43 -1.24 9.65
CA VAL A 48 6.07 -0.25 10.51
C VAL A 48 7.54 -0.21 10.15
N ASP A 49 8.06 0.98 9.86
CA ASP A 49 9.49 1.23 9.78
C ASP A 49 10.05 1.41 11.21
N PRO A 50 10.92 0.50 11.68
CA PRO A 50 11.54 0.63 12.99
C PRO A 50 12.35 1.91 13.18
N ALA A 51 12.96 2.45 12.11
CA ALA A 51 13.76 3.67 12.19
C ALA A 51 12.87 4.90 12.46
N LEU A 52 11.74 5.00 11.77
CA LEU A 52 10.72 6.03 11.99
C LEU A 52 10.21 6.01 13.44
N VAL A 53 9.87 4.83 13.97
CA VAL A 53 9.36 4.72 15.35
C VAL A 53 10.45 5.04 16.37
N ALA A 54 11.67 4.55 16.17
CA ALA A 54 12.79 4.88 17.06
C ALA A 54 13.07 6.38 17.09
N THR A 55 13.09 7.03 15.93
CA THR A 55 13.24 8.49 15.80
C THR A 55 12.11 9.22 16.54
N ALA A 56 10.87 8.80 16.33
CA ALA A 56 9.71 9.41 16.96
C ALA A 56 9.72 9.26 18.49
N LEU A 57 10.11 8.10 19.02
CA LEU A 57 10.24 7.85 20.46
C LEU A 57 11.33 8.69 21.13
N SER A 58 12.36 9.07 20.37
CA SER A 58 13.45 9.93 20.85
C SER A 58 13.13 11.43 20.83
N ALA A 59 11.97 11.82 20.29
CA ALA A 59 11.51 13.20 20.29
C ALA A 59 10.95 13.60 21.67
N ASP A 60 10.99 14.90 21.99
CA ASP A 60 10.46 15.44 23.26
C ASP A 60 9.12 16.18 23.09
N ASP A 61 8.35 15.84 22.05
CA ASP A 61 7.13 16.55 21.65
C ASP A 61 5.95 15.62 21.30
N THR A 62 4.96 16.14 20.56
CA THR A 62 3.79 15.36 20.10
C THR A 62 4.15 14.13 19.26
N THR A 63 5.34 14.10 18.67
CA THR A 63 5.86 12.98 17.88
C THR A 63 6.09 11.74 18.74
N ALA A 64 6.60 11.90 19.97
CA ALA A 64 6.74 10.78 20.90
C ALA A 64 5.39 10.24 21.36
N GLY A 65 4.42 11.12 21.61
CA GLY A 65 3.04 10.73 21.91
C GLY A 65 2.42 9.89 20.79
N TRP A 66 2.61 10.31 19.53
CA TRP A 66 2.15 9.53 18.38
C TRP A 66 2.82 8.16 18.26
N ALA A 67 4.13 8.05 18.54
CA ALA A 67 4.79 6.76 18.51
C ALA A 67 4.25 5.81 19.58
N GLN A 68 4.06 6.30 20.81
CA GLN A 68 3.43 5.53 21.89
C GLN A 68 2.03 5.07 21.51
N ASP A 69 1.26 5.94 20.88
CA ASP A 69 -0.08 5.64 20.40
C ASP A 69 -0.09 4.60 19.28
N LEU A 70 0.87 4.66 18.34
CA LEU A 70 1.06 3.67 17.29
C LEU A 70 1.43 2.30 17.89
N LEU A 71 2.37 2.26 18.85
CA LEU A 71 2.75 1.05 19.56
C LEU A 71 1.55 0.43 20.30
N ALA A 72 0.75 1.25 20.99
CA ALA A 72 -0.47 0.79 21.65
C ALA A 72 -1.45 0.20 20.64
N ALA A 73 -1.67 0.89 19.51
CA ALA A 73 -2.55 0.44 18.45
C ALA A 73 -2.07 -0.87 17.79
N ALA A 74 -0.76 -1.11 17.73
CA ALA A 74 -0.16 -2.32 17.16
C ALA A 74 -0.32 -3.59 18.03
N THR A 75 -0.72 -3.44 19.30
CA THR A 75 -0.87 -4.55 20.25
C THR A 75 -1.84 -5.62 19.72
N GLY A 76 -1.41 -6.87 19.70
CA GLY A 76 -2.25 -8.00 19.29
C GLY A 76 -2.53 -8.10 17.78
N ARG A 77 -1.82 -7.32 16.96
CA ARG A 77 -1.95 -7.33 15.49
C ARG A 77 -0.76 -8.00 14.81
N ASP A 78 -0.98 -8.37 13.56
CA ASP A 78 0.14 -8.67 12.66
C ASP A 78 0.85 -7.37 12.28
N VAL A 79 2.14 -7.30 12.59
CA VAL A 79 3.01 -6.18 12.23
C VAL A 79 4.12 -6.70 11.33
N LEU A 80 4.19 -6.13 10.14
CA LEU A 80 5.31 -6.24 9.23
C LEU A 80 6.36 -5.20 9.62
N ALA A 81 7.51 -5.64 10.11
CA ALA A 81 8.64 -4.76 10.35
C ALA A 81 9.39 -4.56 9.03
N LEU A 82 9.38 -3.34 8.51
CA LEU A 82 10.11 -2.98 7.30
C LEU A 82 11.62 -3.00 7.59
N PRO A 83 12.48 -3.17 6.56
CA PRO A 83 13.92 -2.96 6.73
C PRO A 83 14.17 -1.53 7.24
N TRP A 84 15.21 -1.36 8.04
CA TRP A 84 15.46 -0.13 8.79
C TRP A 84 15.58 1.06 7.84
N GLY A 85 14.71 2.06 8.01
CA GLY A 85 14.65 3.23 7.15
C GLY A 85 13.91 3.01 5.83
N ASP A 86 13.26 1.86 5.62
CA ASP A 86 12.47 1.51 4.44
C ASP A 86 13.17 1.86 3.09
N PRO A 87 14.38 1.31 2.85
CA PRO A 87 15.13 1.59 1.63
C PRO A 87 14.35 1.15 0.38
N ASP A 88 14.54 1.87 -0.73
CA ASP A 88 13.94 1.52 -2.01
C ASP A 88 14.54 0.20 -2.54
N LEU A 89 13.79 -0.88 -2.37
CA LEU A 89 14.20 -2.23 -2.78
C LEU A 89 14.54 -2.33 -4.27
N THR A 90 13.89 -1.52 -5.11
CA THR A 90 14.15 -1.52 -6.56
C THR A 90 15.47 -0.83 -6.85
N ALA A 91 15.74 0.30 -6.19
CA ALA A 91 17.03 0.99 -6.30
C ALA A 91 18.19 0.09 -5.86
N LEU A 92 18.04 -0.61 -4.72
CA LEU A 92 19.04 -1.57 -4.23
C LEU A 92 19.24 -2.75 -5.21
N ALA A 93 18.16 -3.25 -5.80
CA ALA A 93 18.22 -4.37 -6.74
C ALA A 93 18.94 -3.98 -8.04
N HIS A 94 18.63 -2.81 -8.59
CA HIS A 94 19.30 -2.29 -9.79
C HIS A 94 20.75 -1.91 -9.55
N ALA A 95 21.09 -1.54 -8.32
CA ALA A 95 22.47 -1.29 -7.90
C ALA A 95 23.27 -2.58 -7.71
N GLY A 96 22.60 -3.70 -7.42
CA GLY A 96 23.22 -4.99 -7.11
C GLY A 96 23.87 -5.00 -5.72
N THR A 97 23.23 -4.37 -4.73
CA THR A 97 23.78 -4.17 -3.37
C THR A 97 22.99 -4.95 -2.30
N PRO A 98 23.03 -6.29 -2.30
CA PRO A 98 22.31 -7.13 -1.32
C PRO A 98 22.75 -6.88 0.12
N ASP A 99 24.01 -6.48 0.32
CA ASP A 99 24.56 -6.22 1.65
C ASP A 99 23.90 -5.02 2.33
N LEU A 100 23.45 -4.01 1.58
CA LEU A 100 22.69 -2.88 2.14
C LEU A 100 21.31 -3.32 2.62
N LEU A 101 20.60 -4.14 1.84
CA LEU A 101 19.30 -4.67 2.27
C LEU A 101 19.44 -5.63 3.45
N ALA A 102 20.49 -6.46 3.46
CA ALA A 102 20.81 -7.34 4.58
C ALA A 102 21.09 -6.54 5.86
N ALA A 103 21.90 -5.47 5.76
CA ALA A 103 22.20 -4.57 6.88
C ALA A 103 20.92 -3.90 7.41
N ALA A 104 20.06 -3.37 6.54
CA ALA A 104 18.78 -2.76 6.93
C ALA A 104 17.85 -3.76 7.64
N THR A 105 17.77 -4.99 7.13
CA THR A 105 16.92 -6.05 7.71
C THR A 105 17.45 -6.50 9.07
N GLU A 106 18.76 -6.72 9.18
CA GLU A 106 19.42 -7.09 10.43
C GLU A 106 19.27 -5.99 11.48
N ARG A 107 19.37 -4.71 11.09
CA ARG A 107 19.16 -3.56 11.98
C ARG A 107 17.74 -3.50 12.53
N SER A 108 16.72 -3.77 11.71
CA SER A 108 15.33 -3.90 12.16
C SER A 108 15.16 -5.05 13.15
N ARG A 109 15.77 -6.20 12.87
CA ARG A 109 15.74 -7.35 13.78
C ARG A 109 16.41 -7.04 15.12
N ALA A 110 17.55 -6.37 15.11
CA ALA A 110 18.26 -5.95 16.32
C ALA A 110 17.43 -4.95 17.14
N ALA A 111 16.75 -4.01 16.48
CA ALA A 111 15.88 -3.04 17.15
C ALA A 111 14.72 -3.70 17.91
N LEU A 112 14.15 -4.77 17.35
CA LEU A 112 13.07 -5.56 17.95
C LEU A 112 13.55 -6.53 19.04
N ALA A 113 14.75 -7.10 18.92
CA ALA A 113 15.23 -8.14 19.84
C ALA A 113 15.88 -7.59 21.13
N GLY A 114 16.43 -6.37 21.09
CA GLY A 114 17.13 -5.79 22.25
C GLY A 114 17.51 -4.31 22.07
N GLY A 115 16.83 -3.60 21.16
CA GLY A 115 17.08 -2.19 20.89
C GLY A 115 15.89 -1.32 21.27
N ALA A 116 15.72 -0.22 20.54
CA ALA A 116 14.70 0.80 20.82
C ALA A 116 13.25 0.30 20.84
N LEU A 117 12.98 -0.89 20.27
CA LEU A 117 11.64 -1.49 20.17
C LEU A 117 11.54 -2.83 20.90
N GLN A 118 12.49 -3.16 21.78
CA GLN A 118 12.46 -4.42 22.54
C GLN A 118 11.19 -4.58 23.39
N ASP A 119 10.65 -3.46 23.88
CA ASP A 119 9.45 -3.41 24.72
C ASP A 119 8.17 -3.16 23.90
N ALA A 120 8.28 -3.17 22.56
CA ALA A 120 7.13 -3.00 21.70
C ALA A 120 6.13 -4.16 21.90
N PRO A 121 4.82 -3.89 22.00
CA PRO A 121 3.82 -4.91 22.34
C PRO A 121 3.43 -5.81 21.15
N PHE A 122 4.28 -5.90 20.12
CA PHE A 122 4.03 -6.67 18.91
C PHE A 122 5.25 -7.50 18.51
N ALA A 123 5.01 -8.67 17.92
CA ALA A 123 6.05 -9.49 17.30
C ALA A 123 6.20 -9.09 15.83
N GLY A 124 7.12 -8.18 15.54
CA GLY A 124 7.37 -7.69 14.19
C GLY A 124 7.96 -8.78 13.30
N ARG A 125 7.30 -9.07 12.18
CA ARG A 125 7.80 -10.02 11.17
C ARG A 125 8.77 -9.34 10.21
N THR A 126 9.94 -9.93 10.02
CA THR A 126 11.00 -9.45 9.11
C THR A 126 11.23 -10.41 7.92
N ASP A 127 10.47 -11.50 7.83
CA ASP A 127 10.52 -12.52 6.77
C ASP A 127 9.68 -12.16 5.53
N VAL A 128 8.96 -11.05 5.60
CA VAL A 128 8.19 -10.48 4.50
C VAL A 128 8.84 -9.15 4.12
N LEU A 129 9.06 -8.93 2.83
CA LEU A 129 9.45 -7.62 2.29
C LEU A 129 8.28 -7.00 1.55
N TRP A 130 8.28 -5.67 1.43
CA TRP A 130 7.20 -4.95 0.75
C TRP A 130 7.77 -3.94 -0.26
N ALA A 131 7.55 -4.22 -1.54
CA ALA A 131 7.86 -3.37 -2.68
C ALA A 131 6.56 -2.77 -3.28
N PRO A 132 6.03 -1.65 -2.75
CA PRO A 132 4.78 -1.06 -3.25
C PRO A 132 4.86 -0.40 -4.64
N GLY A 133 6.01 -0.46 -5.33
CA GLY A 133 6.21 0.13 -6.66
C GLY A 133 7.04 1.42 -6.66
N PRO A 134 7.16 2.11 -7.82
CA PRO A 134 6.22 2.14 -8.94
C PRO A 134 6.39 1.00 -9.95
N ALA A 135 7.37 0.11 -9.78
CA ALA A 135 7.38 -1.19 -10.42
C ALA A 135 8.00 -2.19 -9.45
N THR A 136 7.57 -3.44 -9.50
CA THR A 136 8.34 -4.56 -8.96
C THR A 136 8.80 -5.37 -10.16
N ASP A 137 10.10 -5.59 -10.27
CA ASP A 137 10.68 -6.41 -11.33
C ASP A 137 11.34 -7.66 -10.74
N GLN A 138 11.77 -8.55 -11.64
CA GLN A 138 12.39 -9.80 -11.26
C GLN A 138 13.69 -9.57 -10.49
N ALA A 139 14.47 -8.53 -10.82
CA ALA A 139 15.67 -8.17 -10.07
C ALA A 139 15.36 -7.83 -8.61
N THR A 140 14.29 -7.09 -8.34
CA THR A 140 13.82 -6.81 -6.97
C THR A 140 13.38 -8.09 -6.24
N ALA A 141 12.69 -9.00 -6.92
CA ALA A 141 12.29 -10.29 -6.35
C ALA A 141 13.48 -11.22 -6.07
N ASP A 142 14.50 -11.20 -6.93
CA ASP A 142 15.74 -11.98 -6.75
C ASP A 142 16.59 -11.43 -5.61
N LEU A 143 16.68 -10.10 -5.48
CA LEU A 143 17.33 -9.45 -4.34
C LEU A 143 16.67 -9.85 -3.02
N ALA A 144 15.34 -9.78 -2.96
CA ALA A 144 14.57 -10.17 -1.78
C ALA A 144 14.80 -11.63 -1.40
N ALA A 145 14.89 -12.53 -2.38
CA ALA A 145 15.19 -13.94 -2.15
C ALA A 145 16.63 -14.14 -1.63
N ALA A 146 17.60 -13.44 -2.22
CA ALA A 146 19.00 -13.52 -1.83
C ALA A 146 19.25 -13.03 -0.40
N THR A 147 18.45 -12.08 0.09
CA THR A 147 18.52 -11.58 1.48
C THR A 147 17.71 -12.41 2.48
N GLY A 148 17.11 -13.52 2.04
CA GLY A 148 16.44 -14.49 2.90
C GLY A 148 14.97 -14.19 3.21
N ALA A 149 14.34 -13.26 2.48
CA ALA A 149 12.89 -13.09 2.58
C ALA A 149 12.17 -14.37 2.14
N GLN A 150 10.98 -14.62 2.68
CA GLN A 150 10.11 -15.73 2.26
C GLN A 150 8.95 -15.24 1.41
N THR A 151 8.54 -13.99 1.63
CA THR A 151 7.40 -13.38 0.95
C THR A 151 7.74 -11.97 0.49
N LEU A 152 7.24 -11.59 -0.69
CA LEU A 152 7.33 -10.22 -1.21
C LEU A 152 5.93 -9.67 -1.51
N VAL A 153 5.55 -8.59 -0.86
CA VAL A 153 4.36 -7.79 -1.24
C VAL A 153 4.74 -6.94 -2.44
N LEU A 154 4.03 -7.13 -3.55
CA LEU A 154 4.27 -6.46 -4.83
C LEU A 154 3.50 -5.14 -4.93
N ARG A 155 3.74 -4.41 -6.03
CA ARG A 155 2.89 -3.29 -6.43
C ARG A 155 1.49 -3.81 -6.78
N PRO A 156 0.41 -3.08 -6.42
CA PRO A 156 -0.93 -3.41 -6.88
C PRO A 156 -1.00 -3.54 -8.41
N GLY A 157 -1.51 -4.68 -8.87
CA GLY A 157 -1.65 -4.99 -10.31
C GLY A 157 -0.43 -5.60 -10.99
N ASP A 158 0.68 -5.82 -10.29
CA ASP A 158 1.78 -6.64 -10.80
C ASP A 158 1.31 -8.08 -11.05
N VAL A 159 2.01 -8.79 -11.95
CA VAL A 159 1.74 -10.19 -12.32
C VAL A 159 0.25 -10.46 -12.61
N PRO A 160 -0.36 -9.73 -13.58
CA PRO A 160 -1.76 -9.88 -13.91
C PRO A 160 -2.08 -11.30 -14.39
N THR A 161 -3.35 -11.69 -14.27
CA THR A 161 -3.87 -12.87 -14.96
C THR A 161 -4.08 -12.54 -16.44
N PRO A 162 -3.77 -13.46 -17.39
CA PRO A 162 -3.82 -13.17 -18.83
C PRO A 162 -5.16 -12.61 -19.33
N ASP A 163 -6.28 -13.10 -18.79
CA ASP A 163 -7.63 -12.69 -19.19
C ASP A 163 -8.33 -11.79 -18.14
N GLY A 164 -7.59 -11.31 -17.13
CA GLY A 164 -8.17 -10.54 -16.03
C GLY A 164 -9.10 -11.37 -15.14
N GLU A 165 -8.97 -12.69 -15.15
CA GLU A 165 -9.71 -13.58 -14.26
C GLU A 165 -9.44 -13.22 -12.80
N PRO A 166 -10.46 -13.26 -11.92
CA PRO A 166 -10.23 -12.91 -10.53
C PRO A 166 -9.27 -13.91 -9.88
N ALA A 167 -8.18 -13.42 -9.28
CA ALA A 167 -7.20 -14.26 -8.61
C ALA A 167 -7.02 -13.85 -7.14
N GLY A 168 -6.77 -14.82 -6.27
CA GLY A 168 -6.46 -14.54 -4.87
C GLY A 168 -5.07 -13.93 -4.71
N ALA A 169 -4.82 -13.16 -3.64
CA ALA A 169 -3.61 -12.37 -3.46
C ALA A 169 -2.28 -13.13 -3.46
N ARG A 170 -2.27 -14.46 -3.33
CA ARG A 170 -1.02 -15.25 -3.27
C ARG A 170 -0.64 -15.83 -4.61
N THR A 171 0.65 -15.75 -4.94
CA THR A 171 1.25 -16.41 -6.10
C THR A 171 2.63 -16.98 -5.75
N GLN A 172 3.12 -17.93 -6.55
CA GLN A 172 4.54 -18.29 -6.56
C GLN A 172 5.26 -17.40 -7.58
N LEU A 173 6.43 -16.88 -7.20
CA LEU A 173 7.29 -16.10 -8.10
C LEU A 173 8.41 -16.98 -8.65
N ALA A 174 8.98 -16.58 -9.79
CA ALA A 174 10.11 -17.28 -10.40
C ALA A 174 11.37 -17.30 -9.51
N SER A 175 11.51 -16.32 -8.59
CA SER A 175 12.58 -16.28 -7.59
C SER A 175 12.44 -17.34 -6.48
N GLY A 176 11.32 -18.08 -6.45
CA GLY A 176 10.99 -19.04 -5.39
C GLY A 176 10.29 -18.42 -4.17
N LEU A 177 10.10 -17.10 -4.14
CA LEU A 177 9.33 -16.40 -3.12
C LEU A 177 7.82 -16.60 -3.29
N VAL A 178 7.09 -16.47 -2.18
CA VAL A 178 5.66 -16.22 -2.23
C VAL A 178 5.44 -14.74 -2.56
N GLY A 179 4.76 -14.46 -3.67
CA GLY A 179 4.31 -13.11 -4.02
C GLY A 179 2.94 -12.83 -3.39
N LEU A 180 2.80 -11.68 -2.71
CA LEU A 180 1.50 -11.11 -2.36
C LEU A 180 1.17 -9.98 -3.32
N VAL A 181 0.12 -10.17 -4.11
CA VAL A 181 -0.37 -9.24 -5.13
C VAL A 181 -1.55 -8.47 -4.54
N PRO A 182 -1.40 -7.18 -4.22
CA PRO A 182 -2.53 -6.35 -3.84
C PRO A 182 -3.49 -6.19 -5.02
N ASP A 183 -4.79 -6.20 -4.73
CA ASP A 183 -5.83 -5.93 -5.72
C ASP A 183 -5.77 -4.46 -6.13
N ALA A 184 -5.55 -4.20 -7.41
CA ALA A 184 -5.36 -2.84 -7.92
C ALA A 184 -6.62 -1.98 -7.76
N VAL A 185 -7.80 -2.54 -8.03
CA VAL A 185 -9.06 -1.79 -7.99
C VAL A 185 -9.46 -1.48 -6.55
N LEU A 186 -9.43 -2.48 -5.67
CA LEU A 186 -9.75 -2.28 -4.24
C LEU A 186 -8.74 -1.35 -3.56
N THR A 187 -7.45 -1.44 -3.92
CA THR A 187 -6.45 -0.50 -3.41
C THR A 187 -6.73 0.91 -3.90
N GLN A 188 -7.02 1.09 -5.20
CA GLN A 188 -7.32 2.40 -5.76
C GLN A 188 -8.58 3.04 -5.16
N LEU A 189 -9.61 2.25 -4.84
CA LEU A 189 -10.82 2.75 -4.18
C LEU A 189 -10.54 3.39 -2.81
N LEU A 190 -9.49 2.95 -2.10
CA LEU A 190 -9.08 3.53 -0.81
C LEU A 190 -8.03 4.64 -0.95
N VAL A 191 -7.23 4.60 -2.03
CA VAL A 191 -6.16 5.57 -2.27
C VAL A 191 -6.70 6.85 -2.90
N ASP A 192 -7.35 6.71 -4.06
CA ASP A 192 -8.01 7.80 -4.77
C ASP A 192 -9.14 7.23 -5.65
N PRO A 193 -10.37 7.13 -5.13
CA PRO A 193 -11.50 6.62 -5.90
C PRO A 193 -11.85 7.50 -7.11
N THR A 194 -11.40 8.76 -7.15
CA THR A 194 -11.71 9.68 -8.26
C THR A 194 -10.94 9.36 -9.53
N GLU A 195 -9.82 8.62 -9.43
CA GLU A 195 -9.12 8.07 -10.60
C GLU A 195 -9.92 6.97 -11.31
N LEU A 196 -10.79 6.26 -10.58
CA LEU A 196 -11.68 5.24 -11.14
C LEU A 196 -13.00 5.84 -11.63
N ASP A 197 -13.53 6.81 -10.89
CA ASP A 197 -14.77 7.51 -11.19
C ASP A 197 -14.66 8.98 -10.74
N PRO A 198 -14.57 9.97 -11.65
CA PRO A 198 -14.43 11.38 -11.29
C PRO A 198 -15.56 11.93 -10.39
N ASP A 199 -16.74 11.28 -10.40
CA ASP A 199 -17.88 11.65 -9.57
C ASP A 199 -17.98 10.79 -8.29
N ALA A 200 -16.89 10.11 -7.92
CA ALA A 200 -16.85 9.22 -6.76
C ALA A 200 -17.25 9.96 -5.46
N THR A 201 -18.10 9.29 -4.70
CA THR A 201 -18.54 9.68 -3.36
C THR A 201 -18.27 8.52 -2.42
N SER A 202 -18.24 8.76 -1.10
CA SER A 202 -18.13 7.68 -0.11
C SER A 202 -19.13 6.54 -0.37
N ALA A 203 -20.39 6.88 -0.71
CA ALA A 203 -21.42 5.89 -0.99
C ALA A 203 -21.13 5.05 -2.26
N THR A 204 -20.66 5.68 -3.34
CA THR A 204 -20.34 4.95 -4.58
C THR A 204 -19.05 4.14 -4.43
N THR A 205 -18.07 4.61 -3.65
CA THR A 205 -16.86 3.85 -3.29
C THR A 205 -17.22 2.58 -2.51
N VAL A 206 -18.09 2.68 -1.49
CA VAL A 206 -18.60 1.52 -0.74
C VAL A 206 -19.31 0.53 -1.66
N GLN A 207 -20.22 1.03 -2.51
CA GLN A 207 -20.96 0.19 -3.46
C GLN A 207 -20.02 -0.51 -4.43
N ARG A 208 -19.01 0.19 -4.94
CA ARG A 208 -18.03 -0.38 -5.87
C ARG A 208 -17.18 -1.45 -5.17
N ALA A 209 -16.67 -1.18 -3.97
CA ALA A 209 -15.89 -2.17 -3.22
C ALA A 209 -16.70 -3.45 -2.94
N LEU A 210 -17.96 -3.31 -2.50
CA LEU A 210 -18.85 -4.45 -2.29
C LEU A 210 -19.15 -5.21 -3.59
N ALA A 211 -19.32 -4.49 -4.70
CA ALA A 211 -19.55 -5.10 -6.00
C ALA A 211 -18.35 -5.95 -6.44
N GLU A 212 -17.13 -5.41 -6.38
CA GLU A 212 -15.90 -6.14 -6.70
C GLU A 212 -15.76 -7.41 -5.86
N LEU A 213 -15.91 -7.29 -4.54
CA LEU A 213 -15.86 -8.44 -3.63
C LEU A 213 -16.94 -9.48 -3.96
N SER A 214 -18.12 -9.04 -4.39
CA SER A 214 -19.22 -9.94 -4.73
C SER A 214 -19.01 -10.69 -6.05
N VAL A 215 -18.18 -10.16 -6.95
CA VAL A 215 -17.76 -10.85 -8.18
C VAL A 215 -16.79 -11.96 -7.81
N VAL A 216 -15.76 -11.64 -7.00
CA VAL A 216 -14.78 -12.63 -6.53
C VAL A 216 -15.46 -13.73 -5.71
N ALA A 217 -16.36 -13.38 -4.81
CA ALA A 217 -17.05 -14.36 -3.95
C ALA A 217 -18.02 -15.27 -4.71
N ARG A 218 -18.52 -14.84 -5.88
CA ARG A 218 -19.39 -15.65 -6.75
C ARG A 218 -18.62 -16.58 -7.67
N ASP A 219 -17.32 -16.34 -7.87
CA ASP A 219 -16.50 -17.27 -8.60
C ASP A 219 -16.32 -18.55 -7.78
N THR A 220 -16.98 -19.62 -8.22
CA THR A 220 -16.95 -20.92 -7.54
C THR A 220 -15.67 -21.70 -7.80
N THR A 221 -14.79 -21.20 -8.67
CA THR A 221 -13.58 -21.90 -9.10
C THR A 221 -12.51 -21.77 -8.00
N GLY A 222 -12.34 -22.79 -7.16
CA GLY A 222 -11.25 -22.79 -6.17
C GLY A 222 -11.56 -22.22 -4.78
N GLY A 223 -12.84 -22.01 -4.46
CA GLY A 223 -13.29 -21.71 -3.08
C GLY A 223 -13.00 -20.27 -2.60
N PRO A 224 -13.05 -20.03 -1.27
CA PRO A 224 -12.83 -18.70 -0.69
C PRO A 224 -11.43 -18.18 -1.03
N ARG A 225 -11.35 -16.94 -1.54
CA ARG A 225 -10.10 -16.30 -1.91
C ARG A 225 -9.77 -15.19 -0.92
N HIS A 226 -8.49 -15.08 -0.58
CA HIS A 226 -7.99 -13.88 0.08
C HIS A 226 -7.66 -12.82 -0.95
N LEU A 227 -8.07 -11.59 -0.69
CA LEU A 227 -7.61 -10.40 -1.41
C LEU A 227 -6.79 -9.55 -0.46
N LEU A 228 -5.83 -8.81 -1.01
CA LEU A 228 -4.96 -7.92 -0.26
C LEU A 228 -5.21 -6.50 -0.77
N VAL A 229 -5.35 -5.56 0.16
CA VAL A 229 -5.32 -4.13 -0.14
C VAL A 229 -4.09 -3.57 0.54
N ALA A 230 -3.22 -2.92 -0.23
CA ALA A 230 -1.94 -2.41 0.27
C ALA A 230 -1.66 -1.03 -0.34
N PRO A 231 -2.14 0.06 0.30
CA PRO A 231 -1.89 1.42 -0.14
C PRO A 231 -0.39 1.77 -0.21
N PRO A 232 0.04 2.73 -1.05
CA PRO A 232 1.44 3.13 -1.15
C PRO A 232 1.93 3.86 0.11
N ARG A 233 3.26 4.00 0.29
CA ARG A 233 3.89 4.69 1.43
C ARG A 233 3.42 6.14 1.64
N GLY A 234 3.07 6.82 0.56
CA GLY A 234 2.62 8.21 0.56
C GLY A 234 1.11 8.40 0.75
N TRP A 235 0.37 7.34 1.07
CA TRP A 235 -1.08 7.39 1.21
C TRP A 235 -1.53 8.37 2.30
N THR A 236 -2.51 9.21 1.96
CA THR A 236 -3.19 10.16 2.83
C THR A 236 -4.66 9.73 2.94
N PRO A 237 -5.03 8.90 3.92
CA PRO A 237 -6.36 8.32 3.97
C PRO A 237 -7.44 9.37 4.25
N ASP A 238 -8.57 9.29 3.53
CA ASP A 238 -9.83 9.83 4.02
C ASP A 238 -10.42 8.82 5.01
N ALA A 239 -10.22 9.07 6.31
CA ALA A 239 -10.63 8.17 7.37
C ALA A 239 -12.13 7.83 7.33
N ALA A 240 -12.99 8.77 6.92
CA ALA A 240 -14.43 8.54 6.83
C ALA A 240 -14.79 7.60 5.66
N VAL A 241 -14.11 7.73 4.52
CA VAL A 241 -14.29 6.79 3.39
C VAL A 241 -13.78 5.40 3.75
N VAL A 242 -12.59 5.31 4.36
CA VAL A 242 -12.02 4.03 4.78
C VAL A 242 -12.90 3.32 5.81
N ASP A 243 -13.40 4.04 6.82
CA ASP A 243 -14.33 3.50 7.82
C ASP A 243 -15.62 2.99 7.17
N ALA A 244 -16.22 3.78 6.29
CA ALA A 244 -17.44 3.38 5.58
C ALA A 244 -17.23 2.10 4.75
N VAL A 245 -16.10 1.98 4.03
CA VAL A 245 -15.78 0.80 3.24
C VAL A 245 -15.56 -0.42 4.13
N LEU A 246 -14.69 -0.31 5.14
CA LEU A 246 -14.37 -1.44 6.01
C LEU A 246 -15.57 -1.91 6.84
N ALA A 247 -16.39 -0.98 7.35
CA ALA A 247 -17.63 -1.31 8.04
C ALA A 247 -18.61 -2.04 7.11
N ALA A 248 -18.74 -1.61 5.86
CA ALA A 248 -19.59 -2.27 4.87
C ALA A 248 -19.08 -3.67 4.49
N VAL A 249 -17.77 -3.85 4.32
CA VAL A 249 -17.15 -5.15 4.07
C VAL A 249 -17.44 -6.13 5.20
N GLN A 250 -17.37 -5.68 6.46
CA GLN A 250 -17.65 -6.53 7.62
C GLN A 250 -19.12 -6.91 7.78
N GLN A 251 -20.03 -6.12 7.22
CA GLN A 251 -21.47 -6.41 7.22
C GLN A 251 -21.91 -7.26 6.02
N ALA A 252 -21.07 -7.39 4.99
CA ALA A 252 -21.40 -8.13 3.79
C ALA A 252 -21.34 -9.65 4.03
N PRO A 253 -22.38 -10.43 3.68
CA PRO A 253 -22.40 -11.87 3.96
C PRO A 253 -21.44 -12.70 3.08
N TRP A 254 -20.79 -12.07 2.08
CA TRP A 254 -19.86 -12.71 1.15
C TRP A 254 -18.40 -12.26 1.34
N ALA A 255 -18.11 -11.42 2.34
CA ALA A 255 -16.76 -10.95 2.64
C ALA A 255 -16.53 -10.90 4.15
N ARG A 256 -15.26 -10.96 4.55
CA ARG A 256 -14.82 -10.77 5.93
C ARG A 256 -13.36 -10.35 5.94
N THR A 257 -12.94 -9.60 6.95
CA THR A 257 -11.52 -9.34 7.18
C THR A 257 -10.80 -10.61 7.64
N ALA A 258 -9.49 -10.65 7.36
CA ALA A 258 -8.60 -11.69 7.84
C ALA A 258 -7.23 -11.08 8.16
N SER A 259 -6.59 -11.60 9.20
CA SER A 259 -5.22 -11.24 9.60
C SER A 259 -4.21 -11.54 8.48
N LEU A 260 -3.12 -10.79 8.38
CA LEU A 260 -2.03 -11.07 7.45
C LEU A 260 -1.39 -12.47 7.67
N SER A 261 -1.32 -12.97 8.90
CA SER A 261 -0.85 -14.32 9.23
C SER A 261 -1.75 -15.41 8.62
N SER A 262 -3.07 -15.20 8.63
CA SER A 262 -4.02 -16.08 7.92
C SER A 262 -3.80 -16.04 6.41
N LEU A 263 -3.55 -14.87 5.83
CA LEU A 263 -3.16 -14.74 4.43
C LEU A 263 -1.84 -15.50 4.18
N LEU A 264 -0.83 -15.34 5.03
CA LEU A 264 0.46 -16.02 4.86
C LEU A 264 0.37 -17.55 4.95
N GLY A 265 -0.52 -18.07 5.80
CA GLY A 265 -0.77 -19.50 5.95
C GLY A 265 -1.69 -20.10 4.90
N ALA A 266 -2.32 -19.30 4.05
CA ALA A 266 -3.24 -19.79 3.03
C ALA A 266 -2.50 -20.53 1.91
N ALA A 267 -3.21 -21.45 1.24
CA ALA A 267 -2.69 -22.09 0.03
C ALA A 267 -2.44 -21.03 -1.06
N THR A 268 -1.37 -21.22 -1.84
CA THR A 268 -1.12 -20.39 -3.01
C THR A 268 -2.16 -20.69 -4.09
N GLY A 269 -2.67 -19.64 -4.74
CA GLY A 269 -3.62 -19.82 -5.83
C GLY A 269 -3.00 -20.56 -7.02
N THR A 270 -3.82 -21.25 -7.79
CA THR A 270 -3.41 -21.99 -9.00
C THR A 270 -3.62 -21.19 -10.28
N ALA A 271 -4.09 -19.94 -10.19
CA ALA A 271 -4.32 -19.09 -11.34
C ALA A 271 -2.98 -18.78 -12.03
N GLU A 272 -2.95 -18.94 -13.35
CA GLU A 272 -1.81 -18.55 -14.16
C GLU A 272 -1.66 -17.03 -14.15
N ARG A 273 -0.42 -16.56 -14.03
CA ARG A 273 -0.08 -15.14 -14.01
C ARG A 273 1.09 -14.87 -14.92
N GLU A 274 1.09 -13.68 -15.49
CA GLU A 274 2.25 -13.17 -16.20
C GLU A 274 3.46 -13.06 -15.25
N PRO A 275 4.67 -13.36 -15.72
CA PRO A 275 5.87 -13.21 -14.92
C PRO A 275 6.17 -11.73 -14.66
N LEU A 276 6.97 -11.46 -13.63
CA LEU A 276 7.53 -10.13 -13.43
C LEU A 276 8.41 -9.75 -14.64
N PRO A 277 8.39 -8.49 -15.08
CA PRO A 277 9.37 -8.00 -16.05
C PRO A 277 10.78 -8.16 -15.48
N ALA A 278 11.78 -8.41 -16.34
CA ALA A 278 13.15 -8.64 -15.88
C ALA A 278 13.73 -7.42 -15.13
N LEU A 279 13.55 -6.22 -15.70
CA LEU A 279 14.00 -4.96 -15.15
C LEU A 279 13.09 -3.84 -15.64
N VAL A 280 12.65 -2.95 -14.75
CA VAL A 280 11.82 -1.78 -15.09
C VAL A 280 12.50 -0.51 -14.61
N PRO A 281 12.89 0.42 -15.50
CA PRO A 281 13.47 1.69 -15.08
C PRO A 281 12.51 2.48 -14.18
N VAL A 282 13.02 2.97 -13.04
CA VAL A 282 12.26 3.82 -12.11
C VAL A 282 12.94 5.17 -12.00
N GLU A 283 12.37 6.20 -12.62
CA GLU A 283 12.95 7.56 -12.64
C GLU A 283 12.99 8.21 -11.24
N ALA A 284 12.06 7.84 -10.35
CA ALA A 284 11.99 8.35 -9.00
C ALA A 284 12.91 7.63 -7.98
N ALA A 285 13.61 6.58 -8.41
CA ALA A 285 14.53 5.82 -7.57
C ALA A 285 15.91 6.49 -7.56
N LEU A 286 16.68 6.26 -6.49
CA LEU A 286 18.09 6.65 -6.49
C LEU A 286 18.82 5.97 -7.66
N GLY A 287 19.74 6.71 -8.28
CA GLY A 287 20.59 6.18 -9.33
C GLY A 287 21.40 4.98 -8.82
N ALA A 288 21.48 3.93 -9.63
CA ALA A 288 22.23 2.72 -9.27
C ALA A 288 23.71 3.00 -8.96
N GLU A 289 24.29 4.05 -9.56
CA GLU A 289 25.66 4.48 -9.27
C GLU A 289 25.78 5.11 -7.87
N ASP A 290 24.83 5.95 -7.46
CA ASP A 290 24.80 6.57 -6.14
C ASP A 290 24.64 5.54 -5.04
N VAL A 291 23.75 4.56 -5.24
CA VAL A 291 23.57 3.44 -4.32
C VAL A 291 24.87 2.61 -4.21
N ARG A 292 25.54 2.33 -5.33
CA ARG A 292 26.86 1.63 -5.30
C ARG A 292 27.94 2.46 -4.60
N ARG A 293 27.92 3.78 -4.71
CA ARG A 293 28.85 4.66 -3.98
C ARG A 293 28.62 4.59 -2.47
N LEU A 294 27.35 4.58 -2.04
CA LEU A 294 26.98 4.40 -0.64
C LEU A 294 27.47 3.05 -0.10
N ASP A 295 27.22 1.97 -0.84
CA ASP A 295 27.68 0.62 -0.49
C ASP A 295 29.22 0.50 -0.45
N ALA A 296 29.92 1.06 -1.44
CA ALA A 296 31.37 1.09 -1.47
C ALA A 296 31.96 1.86 -0.27
N SER A 297 31.32 2.99 0.10
CA SER A 297 31.74 3.80 1.24
C SER A 297 31.55 3.05 2.56
N ARG A 298 30.42 2.35 2.70
CA ARG A 298 30.13 1.46 3.83
C ARG A 298 31.18 0.35 3.93
N THR A 299 31.42 -0.37 2.84
CA THR A 299 32.37 -1.48 2.78
C THR A 299 33.80 -1.03 3.11
N ALA A 300 34.24 0.10 2.54
CA ALA A 300 35.55 0.67 2.83
C ALA A 300 35.69 1.06 4.31
N THR A 301 34.63 1.61 4.92
CA THR A 301 34.64 2.00 6.33
C THR A 301 34.72 0.77 7.25
N HIS A 302 33.96 -0.30 6.96
CA HIS A 302 34.09 -1.56 7.70
C HIS A 302 35.48 -2.19 7.54
N ALA A 303 36.04 -2.17 6.34
CA ALA A 303 37.39 -2.68 6.10
C ALA A 303 38.43 -1.89 6.88
N PHE A 304 38.33 -0.56 6.91
CA PHE A 304 39.21 0.28 7.72
C PHE A 304 39.03 0.03 9.22
N ALA A 305 37.79 -0.04 9.71
CA ALA A 305 37.50 -0.32 11.11
C ALA A 305 38.08 -1.67 11.56
N SER A 306 38.12 -2.68 10.68
CA SER A 306 38.63 -4.01 11.01
C SER A 306 40.11 -4.06 11.39
N VAL A 307 40.89 -3.02 11.05
CA VAL A 307 42.33 -2.93 11.38
C VAL A 307 42.63 -1.98 12.56
N THR A 308 41.60 -1.38 13.17
CA THR A 308 41.76 -0.51 14.35
C THR A 308 41.63 -1.29 15.65
N GLU A 309 42.06 -0.68 16.76
CA GLU A 309 41.93 -1.27 18.10
C GLU A 309 40.48 -1.29 18.59
N GLU A 310 39.65 -0.36 18.11
CA GLU A 310 38.23 -0.21 18.47
C GLU A 310 37.32 -0.20 17.23
N PRO A 311 37.16 -1.34 16.52
CA PRO A 311 36.37 -1.38 15.29
C PRO A 311 34.91 -0.92 15.48
N ALA A 312 34.29 -1.29 16.61
CA ALA A 312 32.90 -0.97 16.90
C ALA A 312 32.64 0.54 17.04
N ALA A 313 33.58 1.27 17.64
CA ALA A 313 33.47 2.71 17.82
C ALA A 313 33.56 3.48 16.48
N ILE A 314 34.25 2.92 15.47
CA ILE A 314 34.41 3.54 14.16
C ILE A 314 33.16 3.40 13.29
N VAL A 315 32.44 2.27 13.41
CA VAL A 315 31.26 1.97 12.59
C VAL A 315 29.94 2.31 13.29
N GLU A 316 29.99 2.88 14.49
CA GLU A 316 28.80 3.34 15.21
C GLU A 316 28.04 4.39 14.37
N GLY A 317 26.76 4.14 14.09
CA GLY A 317 25.92 5.02 13.29
C GLY A 317 26.15 4.96 11.77
N LEU A 318 27.10 4.15 11.29
CA LEU A 318 27.43 4.08 9.86
C LEU A 318 26.26 3.56 9.03
N ASP A 319 25.64 2.45 9.46
CA ASP A 319 24.53 1.83 8.72
C ASP A 319 23.34 2.79 8.64
N GLU A 320 23.03 3.52 9.72
CA GLU A 320 22.00 4.56 9.70
C GLU A 320 22.33 5.69 8.71
N ALA A 321 23.57 6.18 8.70
CA ALA A 321 23.98 7.25 7.80
C ALA A 321 23.94 6.84 6.32
N VAL A 322 24.31 5.59 6.02
CA VAL A 322 24.31 5.04 4.66
C VAL A 322 22.89 4.70 4.19
N LEU A 323 22.02 4.23 5.09
CA LEU A 323 20.63 3.88 4.75
C LEU A 323 19.70 5.09 4.70
N ALA A 324 19.95 6.15 5.48
CA ALA A 324 19.14 7.38 5.50
C ALA A 324 18.80 7.98 4.11
N PRO A 325 19.70 8.01 3.10
CA PRO A 325 19.35 8.48 1.76
C PRO A 325 18.54 7.48 0.92
N CYS A 326 18.59 6.18 1.26
CA CYS A 326 17.99 5.10 0.48
C CYS A 326 16.45 5.00 0.45
N PRO A 327 15.64 5.63 1.35
CA PRO A 327 14.20 5.54 1.23
C PRO A 327 13.71 6.21 -0.06
N ARG A 328 12.61 5.68 -0.59
CA ARG A 328 11.99 6.23 -1.79
C ARG A 328 11.51 7.67 -1.57
N ARG A 329 11.91 8.58 -2.47
CA ARG A 329 11.33 9.93 -2.52
C ARG A 329 9.96 9.88 -3.19
N GLY A 330 8.98 10.55 -2.58
CA GLY A 330 7.62 10.64 -3.11
C GLY A 330 7.60 11.35 -4.46
N ALA A 331 7.54 10.60 -5.55
CA ALA A 331 7.07 11.12 -6.83
C ALA A 331 5.54 11.05 -6.88
N PRO A 332 4.86 12.02 -7.52
CA PRO A 332 3.44 11.89 -7.81
C PRO A 332 3.17 10.60 -8.59
N SER A 333 2.02 9.96 -8.33
CA SER A 333 1.56 8.77 -9.03
C SER A 333 1.65 8.96 -10.55
N PRO A 334 2.19 7.99 -11.32
CA PRO A 334 2.18 8.09 -12.77
C PRO A 334 0.73 7.98 -13.27
N THR A 335 0.32 8.90 -14.15
CA THR A 335 -0.96 8.82 -14.87
C THR A 335 -1.04 7.48 -15.61
N PRO A 336 -2.09 6.66 -15.43
CA PRO A 336 -2.22 5.40 -16.15
C PRO A 336 -2.30 5.67 -17.65
N ALA A 337 -1.58 4.88 -18.44
CA ALA A 337 -1.72 4.90 -19.89
C ALA A 337 -3.18 4.53 -20.26
N PRO A 338 -3.81 5.25 -21.21
CA PRO A 338 -5.20 4.97 -21.57
C PRO A 338 -5.31 3.55 -22.13
N PRO A 339 -6.41 2.83 -21.84
CA PRO A 339 -6.64 1.53 -22.43
C PRO A 339 -6.66 1.66 -23.95
N SER A 340 -5.97 0.74 -24.63
CA SER A 340 -5.97 0.61 -26.07
C SER A 340 -7.41 0.37 -26.54
N SER A 341 -8.07 1.45 -26.97
CA SER A 341 -9.44 1.36 -27.49
C SER A 341 -9.44 0.54 -28.79
N THR A 342 -9.72 -0.75 -28.65
CA THR A 342 -10.14 -1.56 -29.81
C THR A 342 -11.54 -1.09 -30.16
N ARG A 343 -11.57 -0.09 -31.05
CA ARG A 343 -12.77 0.55 -31.58
C ARG A 343 -13.61 -0.51 -32.29
N TRP A 344 -14.64 -1.01 -31.61
CA TRP A 344 -15.73 -1.76 -32.22
C TRP A 344 -16.39 -0.90 -33.29
N SER A 345 -16.05 -1.20 -34.55
CA SER A 345 -16.59 -0.53 -35.71
C SER A 345 -18.00 -1.05 -35.96
N ARG A 346 -19.02 -0.25 -35.65
CA ARG A 346 -20.40 -0.52 -36.08
C ARG A 346 -20.48 -0.51 -37.61
N PRO A 347 -21.16 -1.47 -38.25
CA PRO A 347 -21.35 -1.45 -39.69
C PRO A 347 -22.22 -0.25 -40.11
N ARG A 348 -21.72 0.53 -41.07
CA ARG A 348 -22.44 1.62 -41.73
C ARG A 348 -23.48 1.04 -42.69
N THR A 349 -24.76 1.24 -42.42
CA THR A 349 -25.83 1.14 -43.42
C THR A 349 -26.01 2.50 -44.10
N PRO A 350 -25.89 2.63 -45.43
CA PRO A 350 -26.19 3.89 -46.10
C PRO A 350 -27.63 3.92 -46.64
N GLY A 351 -28.39 4.92 -46.18
CA GLY A 351 -29.09 5.84 -47.08
C GLY A 351 -30.57 5.60 -47.34
N ALA A 352 -31.42 6.40 -46.68
CA ALA A 352 -32.63 6.94 -47.30
C ALA A 352 -32.74 8.43 -46.94
N ARG A 353 -32.64 9.27 -47.99
CA ARG A 353 -32.90 10.71 -47.96
C ARG A 353 -34.39 10.94 -47.79
N VAL A 354 -34.80 11.90 -46.96
CA VAL A 354 -35.81 12.92 -47.32
C VAL A 354 -35.51 14.21 -46.55
N SER A 355 -35.31 15.29 -47.31
CA SER A 355 -35.31 16.69 -46.87
C SER A 355 -36.72 17.15 -46.47
N SER A 356 -36.84 18.01 -45.46
CA SER A 356 -37.45 19.34 -45.62
C SER A 356 -37.64 20.08 -44.28
N SER A 357 -36.89 21.17 -44.14
CA SER A 357 -37.32 22.50 -43.67
C SER A 357 -38.56 22.66 -42.78
N HIS A 358 -38.39 23.21 -41.57
CA HIS A 358 -38.97 24.50 -41.17
C HIS A 358 -38.59 24.86 -39.71
N ARG A 359 -38.02 26.06 -39.53
CA ARG A 359 -38.04 26.84 -38.27
C ARG A 359 -39.29 27.75 -38.32
N PRO A 360 -39.61 28.57 -37.30
CA PRO A 360 -39.54 28.41 -35.84
C PRO A 360 -40.88 28.84 -35.17
N ALA A 361 -41.05 28.72 -33.84
CA ALA A 361 -41.56 29.81 -32.99
C ALA A 361 -41.90 29.39 -31.54
N ARG A 362 -41.59 30.35 -30.67
CA ARG A 362 -41.91 30.57 -29.25
C ARG A 362 -43.36 30.29 -28.81
N ARG A 363 -43.52 29.92 -27.53
CA ARG A 363 -44.37 30.54 -26.47
C ARG A 363 -44.36 29.60 -25.24
N THR A 364 -43.76 29.98 -24.13
CA THR A 364 -44.32 30.69 -22.95
C THR A 364 -45.55 30.05 -22.29
N SER A 365 -45.36 29.86 -20.97
CA SER A 365 -46.29 30.06 -19.86
C SER A 365 -47.04 28.86 -19.25
N SER A 366 -46.58 28.53 -18.05
CA SER A 366 -47.33 28.68 -16.80
C SER A 366 -48.54 27.77 -16.50
N ALA A 367 -48.36 27.06 -15.40
CA ALA A 367 -49.18 27.17 -14.18
C ALA A 367 -50.36 26.20 -13.97
N HIS A 368 -50.43 25.82 -12.69
CA HIS A 368 -51.61 25.67 -11.85
C HIS A 368 -52.29 24.30 -11.76
N ALA A 369 -52.05 23.68 -10.60
CA ALA A 369 -53.02 23.60 -9.49
C ALA A 369 -53.74 22.26 -9.24
N ALA A 370 -53.53 21.83 -7.99
CA ALA A 370 -54.56 21.54 -6.98
C ALA A 370 -55.17 20.13 -6.86
N ARG A 371 -54.87 19.56 -5.69
CA ARG A 371 -55.79 19.11 -4.62
C ARG A 371 -56.88 18.08 -4.94
N CYS A 372 -56.82 16.98 -4.20
CA CYS A 372 -57.85 16.40 -3.28
C CYS A 372 -57.50 14.90 -3.14
N GLY A 373 -57.65 14.19 -2.02
CA GLY A 373 -58.30 14.47 -0.75
C GLY A 373 -58.64 13.12 -0.09
N SER A 374 -58.44 13.05 1.23
CA SER A 374 -59.20 12.25 2.22
C SER A 374 -59.28 10.71 2.18
N ARG A 375 -58.63 10.11 3.19
CA ARG A 375 -59.19 9.38 4.37
C ARG A 375 -60.28 8.30 4.16
N CYS A 376 -59.97 7.10 4.65
CA CYS A 376 -60.69 6.24 5.64
C CYS A 376 -60.17 4.80 5.46
N GLY A 377 -59.92 3.95 6.45
CA GLY A 377 -60.11 3.99 7.89
C GLY A 377 -60.01 2.54 8.42
N THR A 378 -59.69 2.46 9.72
CA THR A 378 -60.13 1.42 10.67
C THR A 378 -59.24 0.19 10.95
N ARG A 379 -58.83 0.17 12.22
CA ARG A 379 -58.23 -0.87 13.07
C ARG A 379 -59.04 -2.18 13.13
N CYS A 380 -58.35 -3.30 13.34
CA CYS A 380 -58.79 -4.34 14.27
C CYS A 380 -57.60 -4.96 15.05
N ARG A 381 -57.87 -5.32 16.30
CA ARG A 381 -56.94 -5.64 17.39
C ARG A 381 -56.60 -7.15 17.46
N ARG A 382 -55.36 -7.42 17.91
CA ARG A 382 -54.88 -8.44 18.89
C ARG A 382 -55.69 -9.74 19.07
N THR A 383 -55.01 -10.90 19.03
CA THR A 383 -54.67 -11.71 20.21
C THR A 383 -53.67 -12.86 19.94
N ARG A 384 -52.72 -12.95 20.88
CA ARG A 384 -51.66 -13.90 21.33
C ARG A 384 -51.62 -15.41 20.95
N PRO A 385 -50.49 -16.10 21.30
CA PRO A 385 -50.01 -17.34 20.68
C PRO A 385 -50.24 -18.61 21.53
N CYS A 386 -50.03 -19.78 20.90
CA CYS A 386 -49.83 -21.08 21.57
C CYS A 386 -48.42 -21.58 21.23
N GLY A 387 -47.70 -22.05 22.24
CA GLY A 387 -46.44 -22.77 22.11
C GLY A 387 -46.63 -24.28 22.25
N CYS A 388 -45.59 -25.01 21.84
CA CYS A 388 -45.03 -26.22 22.45
C CYS A 388 -43.53 -26.17 22.20
#